data_AF-A0A0A0JST6-F1
#
_entry.id   AF-A0A0A0JST6-F1
#
_cell.length_a   1.000
_cell.length_b   1.000
_cell.length_c   1.000
_cell.angle_alpha   90.00
_cell.angle_beta   90.00
_cell.angle_gamma   90.00
#
_symmetry.space_group_name_H-M   'P 1'
#
loop_
_entity.id
_entity.type
_entity.pdbx_description
1 polymer ?
#
loop_
_entity_poly.entity_id
_entity_poly.type
_entity_poly.pdbx_seq_one_letter_code
_entity_poly.pdbx_strand_id
1 'polypeptide(L)'
;MRIHRLAATAFGPFPDEVQVDFDTLSAAGLFLIHGPTGAGKTSLLDAICFALFADVPGLRDKRGIVSDHAAPTATPSVELEFTSGTRRFRLRRSPAHSRPKKRGTGTIEAPATVSLAEQRRGEWTVVSTRNDEAAEVIHDVIGMGKEQFARVAMLPQGEFAAFLTAKDDDRRNLLEKLFDISRFADVEEWLVEQRRASEAEVQSRRRGIDTGLARLADVVAASGLGSAADGTALARPEVGSGPAAEAVSGAGPDPLVAEPGSPAVHSGSPAVDPDSPDVDPHSPQGIRTRLHDLGEALDAHLSEAMVALDIAVAHERTAAAAAERGRALATLRERGRAARDSLAAVELAEGE
;
A
#
# COMPACT_ATOMS: atom_id res chain seq x y z
N MET A 1 22.06 6.18 -6.16
CA MET A 1 23.07 5.87 -5.13
C MET A 1 24.37 5.45 -5.82
N ARG A 2 25.53 5.85 -5.30
CA ARG A 2 26.86 5.46 -5.79
C ARG A 2 27.71 4.99 -4.62
N ILE A 3 28.36 3.83 -4.75
CA ILE A 3 29.29 3.31 -3.74
C ILE A 3 30.70 3.80 -4.09
N HIS A 4 31.45 4.26 -3.09
CA HIS A 4 32.82 4.77 -3.23
C HIS A 4 33.83 3.78 -2.68
N ARG A 5 33.60 3.26 -1.48
CA ARG A 5 34.55 2.38 -0.79
C ARG A 5 33.83 1.36 0.07
N LEU A 6 34.37 0.15 0.11
CA LEU A 6 34.01 -0.90 1.06
C LEU A 6 35.28 -1.38 1.76
N ALA A 7 35.23 -1.54 3.08
CA ALA A 7 36.23 -2.23 3.87
C ALA A 7 35.53 -3.27 4.74
N ALA A 8 35.99 -4.52 4.73
CA ALA A 8 35.43 -5.58 5.54
C ALA A 8 36.57 -6.33 6.25
N THR A 9 36.41 -6.60 7.53
CA THR A 9 37.39 -7.31 8.38
C THR A 9 36.69 -8.42 9.13
N ALA A 10 37.29 -9.61 9.19
CA ALA A 10 36.73 -10.79 9.86
C ALA A 10 35.26 -11.05 9.48
N PHE A 11 34.95 -10.96 8.19
CA PHE A 11 33.59 -11.03 7.64
C PHE A 11 33.47 -12.19 6.64
N GLY A 12 32.57 -13.14 6.93
CA GLY A 12 32.36 -14.33 6.09
C GLY A 12 33.67 -15.09 5.81
N PRO A 13 34.10 -15.25 4.55
CA PRO A 13 35.34 -15.94 4.20
C PRO A 13 36.60 -15.08 4.36
N PHE A 14 36.49 -13.81 4.73
CA PHE A 14 37.62 -12.89 4.84
C PHE A 14 38.10 -12.79 6.31
N PRO A 15 39.21 -13.47 6.69
CA PRO A 15 39.74 -13.38 8.06
C PRO A 15 40.39 -12.02 8.34
N ASP A 16 41.07 -11.47 7.33
CA ASP A 16 41.79 -10.20 7.39
C ASP A 16 40.96 -9.06 6.78
N GLU A 17 41.51 -7.84 6.81
CA GLU A 17 40.88 -6.70 6.16
C GLU A 17 40.98 -6.78 4.63
N VAL A 18 39.85 -6.68 3.97
CA VAL A 18 39.72 -6.51 2.51
C VAL A 18 39.14 -5.14 2.24
N GLN A 19 39.77 -4.38 1.36
CA GLN A 19 39.30 -3.07 0.93
C GLN A 19 39.08 -3.03 -0.57
N VAL A 20 37.98 -2.42 -0.99
CA VAL A 20 37.62 -2.20 -2.39
C VAL A 20 37.33 -0.72 -2.59
N ASP A 21 38.09 -0.10 -3.48
CA ASP A 21 37.84 1.25 -3.97
C ASP A 21 37.02 1.17 -5.27
N PHE A 22 35.74 1.50 -5.15
CA PHE A 22 34.81 1.50 -6.28
C PHE A 22 34.97 2.73 -7.16
N ASP A 23 35.54 3.84 -6.68
CA ASP A 23 35.81 5.00 -7.53
C ASP A 23 36.92 4.67 -8.54
N THR A 24 37.96 3.97 -8.10
CA THR A 24 39.01 3.48 -9.00
C THR A 24 38.46 2.45 -10.00
N LEU A 25 37.61 1.51 -9.56
CA LEU A 25 37.03 0.47 -10.43
C LEU A 25 35.98 1.03 -11.41
N SER A 26 35.18 2.00 -10.99
CA SER A 26 34.10 2.57 -11.80
C SER A 26 34.57 3.62 -12.80
N ALA A 27 35.85 4.00 -12.78
CA ALA A 27 36.43 4.92 -13.78
C ALA A 27 36.24 4.44 -15.23
N ALA A 28 36.16 3.11 -15.44
CA ALA A 28 35.89 2.50 -16.74
C ALA A 28 34.39 2.25 -17.03
N GLY A 29 33.48 2.64 -16.12
CA GLY A 29 32.04 2.44 -16.23
C GLY A 29 31.53 1.02 -15.90
N LEU A 30 32.32 -0.02 -16.19
CA LEU A 30 32.02 -1.43 -15.88
C LEU A 30 33.26 -2.12 -15.31
N PHE A 31 33.07 -2.95 -14.28
CA PHE A 31 34.12 -3.79 -13.73
C PHE A 31 33.61 -5.22 -13.48
N LEU A 32 34.55 -6.16 -13.42
CA LEU A 32 34.27 -7.59 -13.22
C LEU A 32 34.93 -8.08 -11.92
N ILE A 33 34.14 -8.68 -11.05
CA ILE A 33 34.64 -9.44 -9.89
C ILE A 33 34.75 -10.91 -10.32
N HIS A 34 35.96 -11.39 -10.62
CA HIS A 34 36.20 -12.78 -11.00
C HIS A 34 36.94 -13.55 -9.90
N GLY A 35 36.75 -14.87 -9.89
CA GLY A 35 37.40 -15.76 -8.92
C GLY A 35 36.70 -17.13 -8.85
N PRO A 36 37.31 -18.15 -8.23
CA PRO A 36 36.69 -19.46 -8.08
C PRO A 36 35.41 -19.39 -7.23
N THR A 37 34.53 -20.40 -7.37
CA THR A 37 33.38 -20.57 -6.47
C THR A 37 33.89 -20.71 -5.04
N GLY A 38 33.25 -20.00 -4.09
CA GLY A 38 33.71 -19.96 -2.69
C GLY A 38 34.78 -18.90 -2.37
N ALA A 39 35.29 -18.14 -3.36
CA ALA A 39 36.26 -17.06 -3.11
C ALA A 39 35.69 -15.83 -2.37
N GLY A 40 34.43 -15.85 -1.92
CA GLY A 40 33.81 -14.72 -1.22
C GLY A 40 33.23 -13.61 -2.09
N LYS A 41 33.04 -13.83 -3.40
CA LYS A 41 32.42 -12.84 -4.30
C LYS A 41 31.03 -12.39 -3.80
N THR A 42 30.17 -13.34 -3.45
CA THR A 42 28.86 -13.06 -2.85
C THR A 42 29.02 -12.39 -1.50
N SER A 43 29.97 -12.84 -0.68
CA SER A 43 30.24 -12.26 0.63
C SER A 43 30.66 -10.79 0.58
N LEU A 44 31.30 -10.36 -0.51
CA LEU A 44 31.62 -8.94 -0.73
C LEU A 44 30.35 -8.10 -0.97
N LEU A 45 29.37 -8.64 -1.69
CA LEU A 45 28.06 -8.01 -1.88
C LEU A 45 27.24 -8.06 -0.58
N ASP A 46 27.31 -9.16 0.15
CA ASP A 46 26.70 -9.32 1.46
C ASP A 46 27.22 -8.29 2.47
N ALA A 47 28.51 -7.93 2.40
CA ALA A 47 29.09 -6.89 3.23
C ALA A 47 28.43 -5.52 2.95
N ILE A 48 28.12 -5.19 1.69
CA ILE A 48 27.39 -3.96 1.34
C ILE A 48 26.00 -3.98 1.97
N CYS A 49 25.26 -5.09 1.84
CA CYS A 49 23.95 -5.23 2.49
C CYS A 49 24.02 -5.14 4.01
N PHE A 50 25.00 -5.81 4.62
CA PHE A 50 25.19 -5.77 6.06
C PHE A 50 25.49 -4.35 6.53
N ALA A 51 26.36 -3.62 5.83
CA ALA A 51 26.67 -2.24 6.17
C ALA A 51 25.41 -1.38 6.16
N LEU A 52 24.56 -1.48 5.13
CA LEU A 52 23.34 -0.69 5.01
C LEU A 52 22.26 -1.10 6.02
N PHE A 53 21.94 -2.39 6.09
CA PHE A 53 20.73 -2.91 6.73
C PHE A 53 20.95 -3.73 8.00
N ALA A 54 22.20 -3.89 8.45
CA ALA A 54 22.59 -4.75 9.58
C ALA A 54 22.14 -6.22 9.42
N ASP A 55 21.97 -6.65 8.18
CA ASP A 55 21.46 -7.97 7.81
C ASP A 55 21.92 -8.37 6.40
N VAL A 56 21.94 -9.66 6.13
CA VAL A 56 22.46 -10.25 4.88
C VAL A 56 21.36 -11.07 4.20
N PRO A 57 21.12 -10.93 2.89
CA PRO A 57 20.17 -11.76 2.17
C PRO A 57 20.49 -13.26 2.29
N GLY A 58 19.49 -14.09 2.58
CA GLY A 58 19.62 -15.55 2.60
C GLY A 58 20.26 -16.15 3.86
N LEU A 59 20.87 -15.36 4.75
CA LEU A 59 21.34 -15.85 6.05
C LEU A 59 20.18 -15.87 7.07
N ARG A 60 19.89 -17.05 7.64
CA ARG A 60 18.89 -17.19 8.72
C ARG A 60 19.45 -16.86 10.11
N ASP A 61 20.77 -16.93 10.29
CA ASP A 61 21.45 -16.65 11.56
C ASP A 61 22.56 -15.60 11.36
N LYS A 62 22.53 -14.53 12.16
CA LYS A 62 23.51 -13.43 12.15
C LYS A 62 24.89 -13.86 12.63
N ARG A 63 25.01 -15.03 13.30
CA ARG A 63 26.31 -15.59 13.71
C ARG A 63 27.21 -15.99 12.54
N GLY A 64 26.63 -16.34 11.38
CA GLY A 64 27.38 -16.69 10.17
C GLY A 64 28.05 -15.50 9.47
N ILE A 65 27.93 -14.29 10.01
CA ILE A 65 28.52 -13.07 9.45
C ILE A 65 29.99 -12.92 9.88
N VAL A 66 30.35 -13.40 11.07
CA VAL A 66 31.72 -13.34 11.59
C VAL A 66 32.54 -14.47 10.96
N SER A 67 33.75 -14.16 10.51
CA SER A 67 34.62 -15.17 9.90
C SER A 67 35.17 -16.16 10.93
N ASP A 68 34.94 -17.45 10.70
CA ASP A 68 35.51 -18.55 11.52
C ASP A 68 37.03 -18.67 11.35
N HIS A 69 37.58 -18.10 10.29
CA HIS A 69 39.02 -18.11 10.00
C HIS A 69 39.77 -16.92 10.61
N ALA A 70 39.05 -15.94 11.17
CA ALA A 70 39.66 -14.77 11.78
C ALA A 70 40.33 -15.12 13.12
N ALA A 71 41.39 -14.39 13.47
CA ALA A 71 41.99 -14.49 14.79
C ALA A 71 40.94 -14.19 15.87
N PRO A 72 40.95 -14.87 17.04
CA PRO A 72 40.00 -14.60 18.12
C PRO A 72 40.05 -13.15 18.64
N THR A 73 41.15 -12.44 18.40
CA THR A 73 41.35 -11.03 18.76
C THR A 73 40.88 -10.06 17.67
N ALA A 74 40.56 -10.53 16.47
CA ALA A 74 40.06 -9.71 15.38
C ALA A 74 38.69 -9.14 15.73
N THR A 75 38.48 -7.86 15.41
CA THR A 75 37.18 -7.22 15.59
C THR A 75 36.47 -7.18 14.25
N PRO A 76 35.36 -7.93 14.07
CA PRO A 76 34.64 -7.93 12.81
C PRO A 76 34.03 -6.55 12.55
N SER A 77 34.25 -6.00 11.36
CA SER A 77 33.62 -4.75 10.98
C SER A 77 33.47 -4.62 9.48
N VAL A 78 32.44 -3.90 9.06
CA VAL A 78 32.25 -3.46 7.69
C VAL A 78 32.07 -1.95 7.68
N GLU A 79 32.84 -1.27 6.84
CA GLU A 79 32.72 0.15 6.56
C GLU A 79 32.35 0.36 5.10
N LEU A 80 31.28 1.10 4.86
CA LEU A 80 30.79 1.46 3.52
C LEU A 80 30.74 2.97 3.40
N GLU A 81 31.31 3.49 2.31
CA GLU A 81 31.20 4.88 1.92
C GLU A 81 30.39 4.98 0.63
N PHE A 82 29.34 5.80 0.64
CA PHE A 82 28.42 5.93 -0.49
C PHE A 82 27.81 7.34 -0.58
N THR A 83 27.34 7.70 -1.76
CA THR A 83 26.56 8.91 -2.02
C THR A 83 25.14 8.56 -2.43
N SER A 84 24.15 9.26 -1.87
CA SER A 84 22.77 9.22 -2.32
C SER A 84 22.26 10.66 -2.52
N GLY A 85 21.76 10.96 -3.72
CA GLY A 85 21.51 12.34 -4.14
C GLY A 85 22.78 13.18 -4.04
N THR A 86 22.74 14.26 -3.27
CA THR A 86 23.87 15.17 -3.00
C THR A 86 24.60 14.89 -1.69
N ARG A 87 24.19 13.85 -0.95
CA ARG A 87 24.65 13.56 0.41
C ARG A 87 25.60 12.37 0.41
N ARG A 88 26.76 12.50 1.05
CA ARG A 88 27.77 11.44 1.18
C ARG A 88 27.83 10.93 2.61
N PHE A 89 27.82 9.60 2.76
CA PHE A 89 27.76 8.92 4.03
C PHE A 89 28.91 7.94 4.19
N ARG A 90 29.33 7.75 5.44
CA ARG A 90 30.22 6.69 5.88
C ARG A 90 29.53 5.93 6.99
N LEU A 91 29.35 4.64 6.78
CA LEU A 91 28.62 3.75 7.66
C LEU A 91 29.53 2.61 8.07
N ARG A 92 29.84 2.55 9.37
CA ARG A 92 30.63 1.46 9.96
C ARG A 92 29.76 0.63 10.88
N ARG A 93 29.70 -0.68 10.66
CA ARG A 93 28.97 -1.63 11.51
C ARG A 93 29.89 -2.75 11.99
N SER A 94 29.63 -3.24 13.19
CA SER A 94 30.23 -4.46 13.73
C SER A 94 29.11 -5.36 14.24
N PRO A 95 29.05 -6.65 13.85
CA PRO A 95 28.06 -7.58 14.38
C PRO A 95 28.36 -7.92 15.85
N ALA A 96 27.38 -8.48 16.54
CA ALA A 96 27.63 -9.09 17.83
C ALA A 96 28.59 -10.27 17.64
N HIS A 97 29.63 -10.33 18.46
CA HIS A 97 30.70 -11.34 18.30
C HIS A 97 31.32 -11.71 19.64
N SER A 98 31.86 -12.93 19.69
CA SER A 98 32.61 -13.42 20.84
C SER A 98 34.04 -12.87 20.78
N ARG A 99 34.51 -12.26 21.87
CA ARG A 99 35.89 -11.78 22.00
C ARG A 99 36.55 -12.26 23.29
N PRO A 100 37.87 -12.44 23.33
CA PRO A 100 38.59 -12.74 24.56
C PRO A 100 38.37 -11.67 25.64
N LYS A 101 38.31 -12.11 26.90
CA LYS A 101 38.30 -11.19 28.04
C LYS A 101 39.63 -10.43 28.09
N LYS A 102 39.57 -9.13 28.44
CA LYS A 102 40.78 -8.31 28.67
C LYS A 102 41.59 -8.78 29.88
N ARG A 103 40.96 -9.49 30.82
CA ARG A 103 41.57 -10.06 32.03
C ARG A 103 40.95 -11.43 32.31
N GLY A 104 41.78 -12.43 32.60
CA GLY A 104 41.36 -13.81 32.87
C GLY A 104 41.20 -14.67 31.61
N THR A 105 40.75 -15.92 31.80
CA THR A 105 40.49 -16.88 30.72
C THR A 105 39.01 -16.85 30.28
N GLY A 106 38.77 -17.16 29.01
CA GLY A 106 37.42 -17.24 28.41
C GLY A 106 37.04 -16.06 27.52
N THR A 107 35.86 -16.16 26.93
CA THR A 107 35.30 -15.17 26.00
C THR A 107 34.12 -14.41 26.60
N ILE A 108 33.81 -13.25 26.02
CA ILE A 108 32.61 -12.46 26.30
C ILE A 108 31.98 -12.01 24.99
N GLU A 109 30.67 -11.86 24.98
CA GLU A 109 29.94 -11.33 23.83
C GLU A 109 30.07 -9.80 23.80
N ALA A 110 30.58 -9.28 22.70
CA ALA A 110 30.52 -7.86 22.37
C ALA A 110 29.21 -7.58 21.62
N PRO A 111 28.44 -6.55 22.01
CA PRO A 111 27.22 -6.21 21.29
C PRO A 111 27.53 -5.66 19.90
N ALA A 112 26.53 -5.73 19.01
CA ALA A 112 26.63 -5.08 17.71
C ALA A 112 26.75 -3.55 17.87
N THR A 113 27.53 -2.91 17.00
CA THR A 113 27.72 -1.45 17.02
C THR A 113 27.53 -0.85 15.63
N VAL A 114 27.16 0.43 15.59
CA VAL A 114 27.06 1.22 14.36
C VAL A 114 27.63 2.61 14.59
N SER A 115 28.19 3.18 13.54
CA SER A 115 28.55 4.58 13.44
C SER A 115 28.17 5.06 12.05
N LEU A 116 27.19 5.96 11.97
CA LEU A 116 26.78 6.66 10.76
C LEU A 116 27.35 8.07 10.81
N ALA A 117 28.11 8.45 9.79
CA ALA A 117 28.60 9.80 9.58
C ALA A 117 28.18 10.33 8.21
N GLU A 118 27.96 11.64 8.13
CA GLU A 118 27.65 12.36 6.90
C GLU A 118 28.72 13.41 6.63
N GLN A 119 29.13 13.54 5.36
CA GLN A 119 30.07 14.58 4.97
C GLN A 119 29.33 15.91 4.79
N ARG A 120 29.65 16.90 5.62
CA ARG A 120 29.10 18.25 5.58
C ARG A 120 30.24 19.25 5.46
N ARG A 121 30.21 20.07 4.41
CA ARG A 121 31.26 21.08 4.13
C ARG A 121 32.68 20.48 4.07
N GLY A 122 32.80 19.25 3.58
CA GLY A 122 34.08 18.53 3.48
C GLY A 122 34.47 17.72 4.71
N GLU A 123 33.83 17.94 5.86
CA GLU A 123 34.13 17.24 7.11
C GLU A 123 33.11 16.16 7.44
N TRP A 124 33.57 15.07 8.06
CA TRP A 124 32.72 13.97 8.51
C TRP A 124 32.10 14.32 9.87
N THR A 125 30.78 14.42 9.91
CA THR A 125 30.01 14.65 11.14
C THR A 125 29.25 13.37 11.50
N VAL A 126 29.38 12.90 12.74
CA VAL A 126 28.62 11.76 13.24
C VAL A 126 27.14 12.13 13.30
N VAL A 127 26.30 11.32 12.65
CA VAL A 127 24.83 11.47 12.61
C VAL A 127 24.19 10.62 13.69
N SER A 128 24.57 9.35 13.80
CA SER A 128 24.06 8.47 14.86
C SER A 128 25.03 7.31 15.13
N THR A 129 24.99 6.81 16.37
CA THR A 129 25.66 5.59 16.81
C THR A 129 24.68 4.52 17.29
N ARG A 130 23.37 4.72 17.06
CA ARG A 130 22.32 3.76 17.42
C ARG A 130 21.77 3.07 16.18
N ASN A 131 21.46 1.78 16.30
CA ASN A 131 21.06 0.95 15.16
C ASN A 131 19.69 1.34 14.58
N ASP A 132 18.75 1.72 15.45
CA ASP A 132 17.40 2.17 15.11
C ASP A 132 17.45 3.48 14.32
N GLU A 133 18.05 4.52 14.89
CA GLU A 133 18.19 5.83 14.25
C GLU A 133 19.00 5.75 12.94
N ALA A 134 20.10 4.98 12.93
CA ALA A 134 20.87 4.79 11.70
C ALA A 134 20.05 4.05 10.62
N ALA A 135 19.19 3.10 10.99
CA ALA A 135 18.33 2.41 10.04
C ALA A 135 17.27 3.35 9.45
N GLU A 136 16.65 4.21 10.25
CA GLU A 136 15.69 5.23 9.78
C GLU A 136 16.35 6.20 8.79
N VAL A 137 17.51 6.77 9.15
CA VAL A 137 18.22 7.69 8.26
C VAL A 137 18.61 7.01 6.95
N ILE A 138 19.08 5.76 6.99
CA ILE A 138 19.44 5.01 5.79
C ILE A 138 18.22 4.68 4.95
N HIS A 139 17.10 4.30 5.56
CA HIS A 139 15.85 4.06 4.89
C HIS A 139 15.37 5.31 4.14
N ASP A 140 15.38 6.48 4.79
CA ASP A 140 14.95 7.74 4.17
C ASP A 140 15.89 8.19 3.03
N VAL A 141 17.18 7.90 3.14
CA VAL A 141 18.21 8.30 2.17
C VAL A 141 18.22 7.41 0.93
N ILE A 142 18.00 6.10 1.09
CA ILE A 142 18.01 5.14 -0.01
C ILE A 142 16.60 4.99 -0.62
N GLY A 143 15.55 5.17 0.20
CA GLY A 143 14.15 5.08 -0.21
C GLY A 143 13.66 3.66 -0.45
N MET A 144 14.39 2.65 0.04
CA MET A 144 14.01 1.24 -0.10
C MET A 144 14.57 0.39 1.03
N GLY A 145 13.86 -0.69 1.35
CA GLY A 145 14.29 -1.68 2.35
C GLY A 145 15.31 -2.68 1.82
N LYS A 146 15.84 -3.53 2.72
CA LYS A 146 16.83 -4.58 2.41
C LYS A 146 16.41 -5.47 1.24
N GLU A 147 15.17 -5.96 1.26
CA GLU A 147 14.66 -6.92 0.28
C GLU A 147 14.56 -6.31 -1.12
N GLN A 148 14.12 -5.06 -1.20
CA GLN A 148 14.08 -4.29 -2.44
C GLN A 148 15.49 -3.99 -2.94
N PHE A 149 16.39 -3.52 -2.06
CA PHE A 149 17.77 -3.24 -2.42
C PHE A 149 18.49 -4.47 -2.96
N ALA A 150 18.35 -5.62 -2.30
CA ALA A 150 18.96 -6.87 -2.75
C ALA A 150 18.51 -7.22 -4.18
N ARG A 151 17.20 -7.10 -4.47
CA ARG A 151 16.63 -7.41 -5.78
C ARG A 151 17.02 -6.42 -6.88
N VAL A 152 17.10 -5.12 -6.59
CA VAL A 152 17.34 -4.07 -7.61
C VAL A 152 18.81 -3.81 -7.85
N ALA A 153 19.57 -3.64 -6.76
CA ALA A 153 20.92 -3.11 -6.83
C ALA A 153 21.98 -4.21 -6.88
N MET A 154 21.71 -5.38 -6.28
CA MET A 154 22.68 -6.48 -6.25
C MET A 154 22.36 -7.63 -7.19
N LEU A 155 21.09 -7.79 -7.63
CA LEU A 155 20.61 -8.85 -8.50
C LEU A 155 21.18 -10.23 -8.12
N PRO A 156 20.60 -10.91 -7.11
CA PRO A 156 21.11 -12.19 -6.64
C PRO A 156 21.15 -13.21 -7.77
N GLN A 157 22.18 -14.04 -7.78
CA GLN A 157 22.41 -15.03 -8.84
C GLN A 157 21.16 -15.93 -9.00
N GLY A 158 20.52 -15.88 -10.18
CA GLY A 158 19.32 -16.66 -10.50
C GLY A 158 17.98 -15.93 -10.30
N GLU A 159 17.91 -14.91 -9.44
CA GLU A 159 16.66 -14.16 -9.20
C GLU A 159 16.29 -13.24 -10.37
N PHE A 160 17.26 -12.74 -11.14
CA PHE A 160 16.94 -11.96 -12.35
C PHE A 160 16.25 -12.82 -13.42
N ALA A 161 16.70 -14.06 -13.59
CA ALA A 161 16.03 -15.01 -14.49
C ALA A 161 14.61 -15.31 -13.98
N ALA A 162 14.45 -15.50 -12.66
CA ALA A 162 13.14 -15.67 -12.04
C ALA A 162 12.24 -14.43 -12.22
N PHE A 163 12.79 -13.21 -12.19
CA PHE A 163 12.04 -11.99 -12.49
C PHE A 163 11.60 -11.91 -13.95
N LEU A 164 12.47 -12.27 -14.89
CA LEU A 164 12.14 -12.31 -16.32
C LEU A 164 11.11 -13.40 -16.64
N THR A 165 11.10 -14.51 -15.90
CA THR A 165 10.15 -15.62 -16.08
C THR A 165 8.96 -15.60 -15.13
N ALA A 166 8.90 -14.62 -14.20
CA ALA A 166 7.82 -14.46 -13.25
C ALA A 166 6.47 -14.30 -13.97
N LYS A 167 5.41 -14.86 -13.37
CA LYS A 167 4.04 -14.63 -13.80
C LYS A 167 3.66 -13.17 -13.58
N ASP A 168 2.62 -12.71 -14.27
CA ASP A 168 2.22 -11.30 -14.26
C ASP A 168 1.91 -10.79 -12.84
N ASP A 169 1.33 -11.61 -11.96
CA ASP A 169 1.07 -11.24 -10.56
C ASP A 169 2.35 -11.12 -9.73
N ASP A 170 3.30 -12.05 -9.88
CA ASP A 170 4.58 -12.01 -9.17
C ASP A 170 5.42 -10.81 -9.63
N ARG A 171 5.37 -10.51 -10.92
CA ARG A 171 6.03 -9.34 -11.51
C ARG A 171 5.37 -8.05 -11.04
N ARG A 172 4.03 -7.99 -10.98
CA ARG A 172 3.26 -6.85 -10.44
C ARG A 172 3.65 -6.58 -8.99
N ASN A 173 3.59 -7.60 -8.13
CA ASN A 173 3.99 -7.50 -6.72
C ASN A 173 5.43 -7.01 -6.55
N LEU A 174 6.32 -7.42 -7.46
CA LEU A 174 7.70 -6.95 -7.43
C LEU A 174 7.77 -5.47 -7.83
N LEU A 175 7.14 -5.07 -8.94
CA LEU A 175 7.10 -3.67 -9.39
C LEU A 175 6.42 -2.74 -8.37
N GLU A 176 5.38 -3.20 -7.69
CA GLU A 176 4.70 -2.48 -6.59
C GLU A 176 5.62 -2.22 -5.39
N LYS A 177 6.58 -3.12 -5.15
CA LYS A 177 7.62 -2.92 -4.13
C LYS A 177 8.78 -2.08 -4.64
N LEU A 178 9.01 -2.02 -5.96
CA LEU A 178 10.11 -1.26 -6.55
C LEU A 178 9.79 0.22 -6.70
N PHE A 179 8.62 0.49 -7.22
CA PHE A 179 8.06 1.82 -7.31
C PHE A 179 7.17 1.93 -6.10
N ASP A 180 7.49 2.82 -5.15
CA ASP A 180 6.66 3.06 -3.97
C ASP A 180 5.26 3.53 -4.39
N ILE A 181 4.41 2.58 -4.74
CA ILE A 181 3.04 2.77 -5.21
C ILE A 181 2.02 2.27 -4.19
N SER A 182 2.46 1.95 -2.98
CA SER A 182 1.59 1.59 -1.86
C SER A 182 0.52 2.65 -1.64
N ARG A 183 0.87 3.93 -1.76
CA ARG A 183 -0.10 5.03 -1.68
C ARG A 183 -1.20 4.96 -2.75
N PHE A 184 -0.91 4.45 -3.94
CA PHE A 184 -1.92 4.29 -4.99
C PHE A 184 -2.78 3.05 -4.73
N ALA A 185 -2.20 1.97 -4.22
CA ALA A 185 -2.93 0.79 -3.76
C ALA A 185 -3.90 1.14 -2.62
N ASP A 186 -3.48 1.94 -1.64
CA ASP A 186 -4.33 2.43 -0.55
C ASP A 186 -5.53 3.24 -1.08
N VAL A 187 -5.30 4.06 -2.11
CA VAL A 187 -6.37 4.83 -2.77
C VAL A 187 -7.32 3.92 -3.53
N GLU A 188 -6.82 2.89 -4.21
CA GLU A 188 -7.63 1.89 -4.89
C GLU A 188 -8.52 1.13 -3.90
N GLU A 189 -7.95 0.65 -2.79
CA GLU A 189 -8.69 -0.04 -1.73
C GLU A 189 -9.76 0.87 -1.12
N TRP A 190 -9.41 2.14 -0.83
CA TRP A 190 -10.36 3.14 -0.37
C TRP A 190 -11.52 3.33 -1.35
N LEU A 191 -11.24 3.43 -2.66
CA LEU A 191 -12.28 3.57 -3.69
C LEU A 191 -13.18 2.34 -3.78
N VAL A 192 -12.62 1.14 -3.66
CA VAL A 192 -13.39 -0.12 -3.65
C VAL A 192 -14.34 -0.15 -2.46
N GLU A 193 -13.86 0.25 -1.28
CA GLU A 193 -14.69 0.29 -0.07
C GLU A 193 -15.81 1.33 -0.17
N GLN A 194 -15.51 2.54 -0.69
CA GLN A 194 -16.54 3.55 -0.95
C GLN A 194 -17.61 3.06 -1.94
N ARG A 195 -17.19 2.35 -2.99
CA ARG A 195 -18.13 1.75 -3.96
C ARG A 195 -19.05 0.75 -3.26
N ARG A 196 -18.50 -0.18 -2.47
CA ARG A 196 -19.29 -1.20 -1.74
C ARG A 196 -20.28 -0.58 -0.78
N ALA A 197 -19.86 0.44 -0.02
CA ALA A 197 -20.73 1.16 0.91
C ALA A 197 -21.89 1.84 0.18
N SER A 198 -21.61 2.54 -0.93
CA SER A 198 -22.64 3.20 -1.74
C SER A 198 -23.63 2.21 -2.36
N GLU A 199 -23.13 1.09 -2.90
CA GLU A 199 -23.99 0.02 -3.43
C GLU A 199 -24.91 -0.57 -2.34
N ALA A 200 -24.39 -0.79 -1.14
CA ALA A 200 -25.18 -1.29 -0.01
C ALA A 200 -26.28 -0.29 0.42
N GLU A 201 -25.98 1.01 0.43
CA GLU A 201 -26.95 2.05 0.78
C GLU A 201 -28.09 2.12 -0.25
N VAL A 202 -27.75 2.12 -1.55
CA VAL A 202 -28.74 2.13 -2.64
C VAL A 202 -29.64 0.91 -2.56
N GLN A 203 -29.08 -0.27 -2.29
CA GLN A 203 -29.85 -1.50 -2.12
C GLN A 203 -30.78 -1.44 -0.90
N SER A 204 -30.32 -0.87 0.21
CA SER A 204 -31.15 -0.68 1.42
C SER A 204 -32.34 0.23 1.14
N ARG A 205 -32.10 1.40 0.53
CA ARG A 205 -33.16 2.36 0.19
C ARG A 205 -34.18 1.76 -0.78
N ARG A 206 -33.74 1.03 -1.81
CA ARG A 206 -34.63 0.31 -2.75
C ARG A 206 -35.53 -0.69 -2.03
N ARG A 207 -34.96 -1.52 -1.15
CA ARG A 207 -35.76 -2.48 -0.35
C ARG A 207 -36.80 -1.79 0.54
N GLY A 208 -36.45 -0.62 1.09
CA GLY A 208 -37.39 0.20 1.87
C GLY A 208 -38.60 0.65 1.05
N ILE A 209 -38.34 1.20 -0.15
CA ILE A 209 -39.39 1.63 -1.09
C ILE A 209 -40.27 0.45 -1.51
N ASP A 210 -39.67 -0.68 -1.90
CA ASP A 210 -40.41 -1.88 -2.32
C ASP A 210 -41.31 -2.41 -1.20
N THR A 211 -40.83 -2.39 0.05
CA THR A 211 -41.60 -2.80 1.23
C THR A 211 -42.78 -1.85 1.48
N GLY A 212 -42.57 -0.54 1.34
CA GLY A 212 -43.63 0.47 1.48
C GLY A 212 -44.73 0.32 0.42
N LEU A 213 -44.32 0.13 -0.85
CA LEU A 213 -45.24 -0.11 -1.97
C LEU A 213 -46.06 -1.39 -1.78
N ALA A 214 -45.44 -2.47 -1.30
CA ALA A 214 -46.16 -3.72 -1.01
C ALA A 214 -47.24 -3.52 0.07
N ARG A 215 -46.91 -2.82 1.16
CA ARG A 215 -47.90 -2.52 2.23
C ARG A 215 -49.05 -1.66 1.74
N LEU A 216 -48.78 -0.66 0.89
CA LEU A 216 -49.83 0.16 0.27
C LEU A 216 -50.74 -0.70 -0.61
N ALA A 217 -50.18 -1.58 -1.43
CA ALA A 217 -50.94 -2.49 -2.27
C ALA A 217 -51.85 -3.42 -1.44
N ASP A 218 -51.34 -3.96 -0.33
CA ASP A 218 -52.11 -4.82 0.58
C ASP A 218 -53.30 -4.06 1.21
N VAL A 219 -53.09 -2.82 1.66
CA VAL A 219 -54.15 -1.98 2.24
C VAL A 219 -55.21 -1.62 1.17
N VAL A 220 -54.80 -1.24 -0.03
CA VAL A 220 -55.72 -0.94 -1.15
C VAL A 220 -56.56 -2.17 -1.52
N ALA A 221 -55.94 -3.35 -1.57
CA ALA A 221 -56.64 -4.61 -1.82
C ALA A 221 -57.66 -4.94 -0.72
N ALA A 222 -57.29 -4.78 0.55
CA ALA A 222 -58.16 -5.01 1.70
C ALA A 222 -59.33 -4.01 1.80
N SER A 223 -59.19 -2.82 1.21
CA SER A 223 -60.19 -1.74 1.25
C SER A 223 -61.37 -1.96 0.30
N GLY A 224 -61.34 -2.99 -0.56
CA GLY A 224 -62.37 -3.24 -1.58
C GLY A 224 -62.40 -2.19 -2.72
N LEU A 225 -61.51 -1.19 -2.69
CA LEU A 225 -61.36 -0.15 -3.73
C LEU A 225 -60.69 -0.68 -5.02
N GLY A 226 -60.11 -1.88 -4.97
CA GLY A 226 -59.44 -2.52 -6.10
C GLY A 226 -60.32 -2.84 -7.31
N SER A 227 -61.66 -2.81 -7.17
CA SER A 227 -62.59 -3.04 -8.29
C SER A 227 -62.91 -1.77 -9.11
N ALA A 228 -62.49 -0.58 -8.68
CA ALA A 228 -62.76 0.68 -9.40
C ALA A 228 -61.55 1.19 -10.22
N ALA A 229 -60.41 0.50 -10.18
CA ALA A 229 -59.15 0.93 -10.78
C ALA A 229 -58.66 0.04 -11.94
N ASP A 230 -59.57 -0.59 -12.69
CA ASP A 230 -59.26 -1.34 -13.92
C ASP A 230 -58.75 -0.46 -15.10
N GLY A 231 -58.46 0.82 -14.86
CA GLY A 231 -58.00 1.77 -15.89
C GLY A 231 -56.52 2.18 -15.82
N THR A 232 -55.80 1.91 -14.73
CA THR A 232 -54.39 2.31 -14.64
C THR A 232 -53.59 1.24 -13.93
N ALA A 233 -53.25 0.19 -14.68
CA ALA A 233 -52.17 -0.70 -14.30
C ALA A 233 -50.93 0.16 -14.04
N LEU A 234 -50.55 0.32 -12.78
CA LEU A 234 -49.21 0.75 -12.38
C LEU A 234 -48.26 -0.28 -12.97
N ALA A 235 -47.79 -0.02 -14.19
CA ALA A 235 -46.77 -0.82 -14.83
C ALA A 235 -45.60 -0.91 -13.87
N ARG A 236 -45.28 -2.14 -13.44
CA ARG A 236 -43.98 -2.43 -12.83
C ARG A 236 -42.93 -1.87 -13.80
N PRO A 237 -42.05 -0.95 -13.38
CA PRO A 237 -40.99 -0.52 -14.26
C PRO A 237 -40.14 -1.77 -14.54
N GLU A 238 -40.08 -2.17 -15.82
CA GLU A 238 -39.06 -3.13 -16.23
C GLU A 238 -37.71 -2.49 -15.98
N VAL A 239 -37.01 -2.99 -14.97
CA VAL A 239 -35.66 -2.58 -14.65
C VAL A 239 -34.78 -3.09 -15.78
N GLY A 240 -34.47 -2.19 -16.73
CA GLY A 240 -33.44 -2.42 -17.73
C GLY A 240 -32.13 -2.73 -17.01
N SER A 241 -31.66 -3.96 -17.15
CA SER A 241 -30.29 -4.36 -16.86
C SER A 241 -29.36 -3.59 -17.80
N GLY A 242 -28.86 -2.45 -17.33
CA GLY A 242 -27.68 -1.82 -17.92
C GLY A 242 -26.49 -2.79 -17.90
N PRO A 243 -25.53 -2.63 -18.82
CA PRO A 243 -24.56 -3.67 -19.13
C PRO A 243 -23.78 -4.05 -17.87
N ALA A 244 -23.82 -5.33 -17.54
CA ALA A 244 -22.96 -5.94 -16.54
C ALA A 244 -21.51 -5.65 -16.94
N ALA A 245 -20.85 -4.76 -16.20
CA ALA A 245 -19.40 -4.67 -16.22
C ALA A 245 -18.88 -6.02 -15.73
N GLU A 246 -18.06 -6.65 -16.57
CA GLU A 246 -17.55 -8.01 -16.43
C GLU A 246 -17.06 -8.28 -15.02
N ALA A 247 -17.67 -9.29 -14.39
CA ALA A 247 -17.22 -9.88 -13.15
C ALA A 247 -15.85 -10.54 -13.39
N VAL A 248 -14.78 -9.91 -12.90
CA VAL A 248 -13.52 -10.63 -12.64
C VAL A 248 -13.79 -11.58 -11.48
N SER A 249 -13.94 -12.85 -11.84
CA SER A 249 -14.07 -13.98 -10.91
C SER A 249 -12.74 -14.18 -10.18
N GLY A 250 -12.72 -13.88 -8.89
CA GLY A 250 -11.67 -14.26 -7.94
C GLY A 250 -12.33 -14.98 -6.76
N ALA A 251 -11.99 -16.26 -6.60
CA ALA A 251 -12.50 -17.15 -5.56
C ALA A 251 -12.25 -16.62 -4.13
N GLY A 252 -13.17 -16.93 -3.21
CA GLY A 252 -13.16 -16.50 -1.81
C GLY A 252 -11.98 -17.00 -0.97
N PRO A 253 -11.95 -16.67 0.33
CA PRO A 253 -12.80 -17.41 1.26
C PRO A 253 -13.54 -16.60 2.35
N ASP A 254 -14.55 -17.26 2.91
CA ASP A 254 -15.43 -17.00 4.06
C ASP A 254 -15.23 -15.76 4.97
N PRO A 255 -16.31 -15.04 5.33
CA PRO A 255 -16.31 -14.15 6.47
C PRO A 255 -16.86 -14.85 7.73
N LEU A 256 -15.98 -15.15 8.67
CA LEU A 256 -16.30 -15.34 10.09
C LEU A 256 -15.49 -14.33 10.90
N VAL A 257 -15.96 -13.09 11.04
CA VAL A 257 -15.76 -12.27 12.24
C VAL A 257 -16.95 -11.31 12.35
N ALA A 258 -17.73 -11.51 13.40
CA ALA A 258 -18.72 -10.57 13.87
C ALA A 258 -18.02 -9.48 14.68
N GLU A 259 -18.34 -8.21 14.44
CA GLU A 259 -18.21 -7.13 15.42
C GLU A 259 -19.44 -6.21 15.31
N PRO A 260 -19.89 -5.61 16.44
CA PRO A 260 -21.25 -5.14 16.63
C PRO A 260 -21.35 -3.62 16.43
N GLY A 261 -22.45 -3.16 15.81
CA GLY A 261 -22.71 -1.72 15.78
C GLY A 261 -23.66 -1.23 14.71
N SER A 262 -24.79 -1.90 14.49
CA SER A 262 -25.93 -1.25 13.84
C SER A 262 -26.89 -0.74 14.91
N PRO A 263 -27.37 0.52 14.84
CA PRO A 263 -28.39 1.00 15.75
C PRO A 263 -29.63 0.13 15.57
N ALA A 264 -30.20 -0.30 16.70
CA ALA A 264 -31.43 -1.06 16.73
C ALA A 264 -32.50 -0.28 15.95
N VAL A 265 -32.93 -0.82 14.81
CA VAL A 265 -34.15 -0.35 14.15
C VAL A 265 -35.28 -0.77 15.07
N HIS A 266 -35.69 0.15 15.94
CA HIS A 266 -36.91 0.00 16.71
C HIS A 266 -38.05 -0.25 15.71
N SER A 267 -38.53 -1.49 15.67
CA SER A 267 -39.88 -1.82 15.24
C SER A 267 -40.86 -1.28 16.29
N GLY A 268 -40.91 0.04 16.43
CA GLY A 268 -41.99 0.73 17.10
C GLY A 268 -43.09 0.92 16.06
N SER A 269 -44.16 0.12 16.14
CA SER A 269 -45.46 0.63 15.72
C SER A 269 -45.61 2.00 16.37
N PRO A 270 -46.06 3.06 15.66
CA PRO A 270 -46.30 4.33 16.31
C PRO A 270 -47.26 4.06 17.48
N ALA A 271 -46.88 4.52 18.67
CA ALA A 271 -47.75 4.49 19.83
C ALA A 271 -49.01 5.25 19.44
N VAL A 272 -50.12 4.53 19.30
CA VAL A 272 -51.43 5.10 19.07
C VAL A 272 -51.73 5.98 20.27
N ASP A 273 -51.90 7.28 20.02
CA ASP A 273 -52.33 8.25 21.01
C ASP A 273 -53.69 7.78 21.59
N PRO A 274 -53.80 7.46 22.89
CA PRO A 274 -54.95 6.76 23.46
C PRO A 274 -56.24 7.60 23.52
N ASP A 275 -56.22 8.84 23.02
CA ASP A 275 -57.36 9.78 23.04
C ASP A 275 -57.93 10.08 21.63
N SER A 276 -57.49 9.37 20.60
CA SER A 276 -58.12 9.44 19.27
C SER A 276 -59.38 8.56 19.27
N PRO A 277 -60.52 9.01 18.72
CA PRO A 277 -61.76 8.22 18.73
C PRO A 277 -61.50 6.84 18.15
N ASP A 278 -62.03 5.82 18.83
CA ASP A 278 -61.88 4.39 18.57
C ASP A 278 -62.49 4.04 17.19
N VAL A 279 -61.79 4.43 16.13
CA VAL A 279 -62.21 4.26 14.74
C VAL A 279 -61.81 2.84 14.37
N ASP A 280 -62.82 1.98 14.18
CA ASP A 280 -62.61 0.59 13.77
C ASP A 280 -61.59 0.54 12.61
N PRO A 281 -60.48 -0.21 12.76
CA PRO A 281 -59.47 -0.50 11.75
C PRO A 281 -59.99 -0.79 10.34
N HIS A 282 -61.17 -1.41 10.27
CA HIS A 282 -61.81 -1.89 9.05
C HIS A 282 -62.95 -0.97 8.60
N SER A 283 -63.23 0.10 9.36
CA SER A 283 -64.17 1.14 8.93
C SER A 283 -63.56 1.97 7.78
N PRO A 284 -64.41 2.57 6.92
CA PRO A 284 -63.94 3.48 5.87
C PRO A 284 -63.07 4.64 6.38
N GLN A 285 -63.34 5.14 7.59
CA GLN A 285 -62.53 6.19 8.22
C GLN A 285 -61.19 5.67 8.74
N GLY A 286 -61.16 4.49 9.35
CA GLY A 286 -59.91 3.87 9.85
C GLY A 286 -58.96 3.47 8.72
N ILE A 287 -59.52 2.97 7.61
CA ILE A 287 -58.79 2.71 6.37
C ILE A 287 -58.22 4.01 5.79
N ARG A 288 -59.01 5.10 5.76
CA ARG A 288 -58.57 6.40 5.24
C ARG A 288 -57.43 7.00 6.05
N THR A 289 -57.50 6.94 7.38
CA THR A 289 -56.42 7.41 8.26
C THR A 289 -55.15 6.59 8.04
N ARG A 290 -55.24 5.25 7.95
CA ARG A 290 -54.05 4.43 7.66
C ARG A 290 -53.43 4.70 6.29
N LEU A 291 -54.25 4.88 5.25
CA LEU A 291 -53.75 5.24 3.92
C LEU A 291 -53.07 6.62 3.93
N HIS A 292 -53.59 7.57 4.70
CA HIS A 292 -52.98 8.88 4.89
C HIS A 292 -51.62 8.75 5.60
N ASP A 293 -51.56 8.05 6.72
CA ASP A 293 -50.33 7.87 7.51
C ASP A 293 -49.25 7.10 6.73
N LEU A 294 -49.64 6.06 5.96
CA LEU A 294 -48.74 5.35 5.06
C LEU A 294 -48.27 6.25 3.91
N GLY A 295 -49.13 7.10 3.38
CA GLY A 295 -48.79 8.09 2.35
C GLY A 295 -47.75 9.08 2.85
N GLU A 296 -47.96 9.67 4.04
CA GLU A 296 -46.98 10.57 4.65
C GLU A 296 -45.65 9.89 4.95
N ALA A 297 -45.68 8.64 5.45
CA ALA A 297 -44.46 7.87 5.69
C ALA A 297 -43.70 7.54 4.39
N LEU A 298 -44.42 7.30 3.28
CA LEU A 298 -43.80 7.06 1.97
C LEU A 298 -43.17 8.33 1.40
N ASP A 299 -43.87 9.47 1.48
CA ASP A 299 -43.37 10.78 1.03
C ASP A 299 -42.12 11.21 1.82
N ALA A 300 -42.09 10.94 3.13
CA ALA A 300 -40.90 11.18 3.94
C ALA A 300 -39.70 10.35 3.46
N HIS A 301 -39.88 9.04 3.25
CA HIS A 301 -38.80 8.18 2.74
C HIS A 301 -38.35 8.59 1.33
N LEU A 302 -39.28 8.99 0.46
CA LEU A 302 -38.96 9.43 -0.90
C LEU A 302 -38.15 10.73 -0.87
N SER A 303 -38.53 11.66 0.00
CA SER A 303 -37.82 12.92 0.19
C SER A 303 -36.39 12.70 0.71
N GLU A 304 -36.21 11.83 1.72
CA GLU A 304 -34.88 11.46 2.21
C GLU A 304 -34.03 10.75 1.16
N ALA A 305 -34.64 9.92 0.31
CA ALA A 305 -33.98 9.27 -0.82
C ALA A 305 -33.56 10.27 -1.90
N MET A 306 -34.40 11.25 -2.21
CA MET A 306 -34.10 12.30 -3.19
C MET A 306 -32.97 13.21 -2.73
N VAL A 307 -32.98 13.65 -1.46
CA VAL A 307 -31.89 14.47 -0.90
C VAL A 307 -30.56 13.70 -0.94
N ALA A 308 -30.57 12.41 -0.58
CA ALA A 308 -29.37 11.59 -0.67
C ALA A 308 -28.91 11.38 -2.11
N LEU A 309 -29.83 11.22 -3.06
CA LEU A 309 -29.52 11.13 -4.48
C LEU A 309 -28.89 12.43 -5.00
N ASP A 310 -29.42 13.60 -4.63
CA ASP A 310 -28.86 14.89 -5.01
C ASP A 310 -27.44 15.08 -4.47
N ILE A 311 -27.20 14.67 -3.21
CA ILE A 311 -25.87 14.68 -2.61
C ILE A 311 -24.92 13.72 -3.35
N ALA A 312 -25.38 12.50 -3.67
CA ALA A 312 -24.58 11.52 -4.40
C ALA A 312 -24.24 12.01 -5.81
N VAL A 313 -25.20 12.59 -6.54
CA VAL A 313 -25.00 13.18 -7.88
C VAL A 313 -24.04 14.37 -7.80
N ALA A 314 -24.14 15.20 -6.76
CA ALA A 314 -23.18 16.29 -6.55
C ALA A 314 -21.76 15.76 -6.31
N HIS A 315 -21.61 14.73 -5.47
CA HIS A 315 -20.32 14.06 -5.25
C HIS A 315 -19.77 13.46 -6.54
N GLU A 316 -20.58 12.76 -7.33
CA GLU A 316 -20.18 12.20 -8.63
C GLU A 316 -19.68 13.29 -9.59
N ARG A 317 -20.39 14.42 -9.70
CA ARG A 317 -19.97 15.56 -10.53
C ARG A 317 -18.63 16.14 -10.06
N THR A 318 -18.45 16.30 -8.75
CA THR A 318 -17.17 16.79 -8.20
C THR A 318 -16.01 15.83 -8.43
N ALA A 319 -16.26 14.52 -8.30
CA ALA A 319 -15.28 13.47 -8.57
C ALA A 319 -14.91 13.41 -10.07
N ALA A 320 -15.89 13.48 -10.96
CA ALA A 320 -15.67 13.54 -12.41
C ALA A 320 -14.82 14.75 -12.80
N ALA A 321 -15.13 15.94 -12.26
CA ALA A 321 -14.35 17.15 -12.50
C ALA A 321 -12.92 17.07 -11.91
N ALA A 322 -12.72 16.35 -10.81
CA ALA A 322 -11.38 16.10 -10.27
C ALA A 322 -10.59 15.12 -11.16
N ALA A 323 -11.21 14.05 -11.65
CA ALA A 323 -10.60 13.08 -12.55
C ALA A 323 -10.20 13.71 -13.90
N GLU A 324 -11.03 14.61 -14.44
CA GLU A 324 -10.73 15.36 -15.65
C GLU A 324 -9.53 16.31 -15.46
N ARG A 325 -9.48 17.04 -14.33
CA ARG A 325 -8.30 17.84 -13.95
C ARG A 325 -7.04 16.98 -13.82
N GLY A 326 -7.16 15.78 -13.22
CA GLY A 326 -6.05 14.83 -13.12
C GLY A 326 -5.53 14.38 -14.48
N ARG A 327 -6.42 14.03 -15.41
CA ARG A 327 -6.06 13.68 -16.80
C ARG A 327 -5.36 14.84 -17.52
N ALA A 328 -5.87 16.07 -17.39
CA ALA A 328 -5.25 17.25 -17.97
C ALA A 328 -3.82 17.49 -17.44
N LEU A 329 -3.60 17.30 -16.13
CA LEU A 329 -2.26 17.40 -15.53
C LEU A 329 -1.30 16.31 -16.02
N ALA A 330 -1.79 15.08 -16.23
CA ALA A 330 -0.99 14.00 -16.80
C ALA A 330 -0.55 14.33 -18.23
N THR A 331 -1.46 14.82 -19.08
CA THR A 331 -1.13 15.24 -20.46
C THR A 331 -0.12 16.39 -20.48
N LEU A 332 -0.24 17.36 -19.56
CA LEU A 332 0.75 18.45 -19.43
C LEU A 332 2.13 17.92 -19.04
N ARG A 333 2.21 16.94 -18.14
CA ARG A 333 3.48 16.28 -17.77
C ARG A 333 4.12 15.55 -18.94
N GLU A 334 3.34 14.83 -19.75
CA GLU A 334 3.84 14.18 -20.96
C GLU A 334 4.40 15.19 -21.95
N ARG A 335 3.67 16.29 -22.21
CA ARG A 335 4.17 17.38 -23.06
C ARG A 335 5.46 18.00 -22.53
N GLY A 336 5.53 18.24 -21.22
CA GLY A 336 6.75 18.76 -20.57
C GLY A 336 7.92 17.77 -20.60
N ARG A 337 7.66 16.46 -20.69
CA ARG A 337 8.68 15.44 -20.90
C ARG A 337 9.16 15.47 -22.36
N ALA A 338 8.25 15.41 -23.32
CA ALA A 338 8.56 15.47 -24.74
C ALA A 338 9.33 16.75 -25.13
N ALA A 339 8.99 17.90 -24.53
CA ALA A 339 9.70 19.14 -24.74
C ALA A 339 11.15 19.10 -24.21
N ARG A 340 11.38 18.48 -23.05
CA ARG A 340 12.74 18.28 -22.51
C ARG A 340 13.56 17.32 -23.35
N ASP A 341 12.95 16.24 -23.81
CA ASP A 341 13.61 15.26 -24.68
C ASP A 341 13.98 15.91 -26.02
N SER A 342 13.12 16.78 -26.57
CA SER A 342 13.41 17.56 -27.78
C SER A 342 14.52 18.58 -27.57
N LEU A 343 14.54 19.27 -26.42
CA LEU A 343 15.60 20.22 -26.08
C LEU A 343 16.96 19.52 -25.97
N ALA A 344 17.00 18.37 -25.27
CA ALA A 344 18.21 17.56 -25.16
C ALA A 344 18.72 17.07 -26.52
N ALA A 345 17.82 16.74 -27.46
CA ALA A 345 18.19 16.36 -28.81
C ALA A 345 18.78 17.53 -29.63
N VAL A 346 18.27 18.75 -29.44
CA VAL A 346 18.82 19.97 -30.09
C VAL A 346 20.19 20.32 -29.51
N GLU A 347 20.36 20.26 -28.18
CA GLU A 347 21.65 20.51 -27.53
C GLU A 347 22.73 19.51 -27.98
N LEU A 348 22.35 18.26 -28.23
CA LEU A 348 23.25 17.25 -28.81
C LEU A 348 23.63 17.54 -30.27
N ALA A 349 22.71 18.12 -31.06
CA ALA A 349 22.95 18.45 -32.46
C ALA A 349 23.76 19.74 -32.67
N GLU A 350 23.72 20.67 -31.71
CA GLU A 350 24.53 21.91 -31.74
C GLU A 350 25.96 21.70 -31.18
N GLY A 351 26.23 20.54 -30.58
CA GLY A 351 27.52 20.16 -30.02
C GLY A 351 28.44 19.35 -30.96
N GLU A 352 27.99 19.02 -32.18
CA GLU A 352 28.77 18.39 -33.27
C GLU A 352 29.34 19.43 -34.26
#